data_AF-A0A317D1B7-F1
#
_entry.id   AF-A0A317D1B7-F1
#
_cell.length_a   1.000
_cell.length_b   1.000
_cell.length_c   1.000
_cell.angle_alpha   90.00
_cell.angle_beta   90.00
_cell.angle_gamma   90.00
#
_symmetry.space_group_name_H-M   'P 1'
#
loop_
_entity.id
_entity.type
_entity.pdbx_description
1 polymer ?
#
loop_
_entity_poly.entity_id
_entity_poly.type
_entity_poly.pdbx_seq_one_letter_code
_entity_poly.pdbx_strand_id
1 'polypeptide(L)'
;MALEDDARPQRTAANWILAGLILLSGALVFVAAVLGGRTDSALFFVALPVLLAAALALTPSRTAHGRVFVITTMALLLASVVLHEGAVCVILAAPLVYAVAHGTTALIRALQDANRVYALATVPLLLLPGLEGSGVAPRIDPEQTVEVARVVALPVDLVAGRLAAGPRPTPVRSVPLRLLGVPTPGQVSGDGLAPGDRWMFGYHGSAHGPGGHLLAQVESVEPERVRFDFVEDTSITARWFTWEHAELSWRAIDPGHTEVRIVVDYRRGLDPSWYFGPLQQVLLGAGVGHLLDMLALP
;
A
#
# COMPACT_ATOMS: atom_id res chain seq x y z
N MET A 1 -37.68 13.49 36.78
CA MET A 1 -38.32 13.40 35.45
C MET A 1 -38.44 14.81 34.89
N ALA A 2 -37.39 15.25 34.21
CA ALA A 2 -37.38 16.38 33.28
C ALA A 2 -36.30 16.00 32.27
N LEU A 3 -36.74 15.59 31.09
CA LEU A 3 -35.86 15.30 29.96
C LEU A 3 -35.30 16.65 29.51
N GLU A 4 -34.00 16.87 29.70
CA GLU A 4 -33.29 17.93 28.99
C GLU A 4 -33.51 17.72 27.49
N ASP A 5 -34.19 18.69 26.90
CA ASP A 5 -34.53 18.76 25.49
C ASP A 5 -33.23 18.93 24.70
N ASP A 6 -32.77 17.84 24.08
CA ASP A 6 -31.54 17.78 23.28
C ASP A 6 -31.71 18.73 22.08
N ALA A 7 -31.17 19.96 22.20
CA ALA A 7 -31.37 21.04 21.26
C ALA A 7 -30.89 20.63 19.86
N ARG A 8 -31.85 20.48 18.94
CA ARG A 8 -31.56 20.13 17.54
C ARG A 8 -30.64 21.20 16.93
N PRO A 9 -29.43 20.88 16.44
CA PRO A 9 -28.65 21.84 15.68
C PRO A 9 -29.41 22.17 14.39
N GLN A 10 -29.90 23.41 14.29
CA GLN A 10 -30.58 23.89 13.08
C GLN A 10 -29.58 23.96 11.93
N ARG A 11 -29.89 23.26 10.84
CA ARG A 11 -29.10 23.29 9.60
C ARG A 11 -29.32 24.63 8.91
N THR A 12 -28.34 25.52 9.00
CA THR A 12 -28.34 26.77 8.23
C THR A 12 -27.71 26.56 6.86
N ALA A 13 -28.25 27.21 5.83
CA ALA A 13 -27.68 27.26 4.49
C ALA A 13 -26.19 27.70 4.51
N ALA A 14 -25.82 28.50 5.51
CA ALA A 14 -24.45 28.93 5.78
C ALA A 14 -23.46 27.76 5.94
N ASN A 15 -23.85 26.65 6.59
CA ASN A 15 -22.93 25.51 6.78
C ASN A 15 -22.67 24.78 5.46
N TRP A 16 -23.68 24.67 4.59
CA TRP A 16 -23.52 24.09 3.25
C TRP A 16 -22.74 24.99 2.31
N ILE A 17 -22.98 26.30 2.38
CA ILE A 17 -22.20 27.29 1.63
C ILE A 17 -20.74 27.27 2.07
N LEU A 18 -20.48 27.22 3.39
CA LEU A 18 -19.12 27.15 3.93
C LEU A 18 -18.41 25.84 3.55
N ALA A 19 -19.08 24.69 3.70
CA ALA A 19 -18.53 23.40 3.26
C ALA A 19 -18.24 23.39 1.75
N GLY A 20 -19.16 23.95 0.94
CA GLY A 20 -18.98 24.10 -0.50
C GLY A 20 -17.81 25.02 -0.86
N LEU A 21 -17.64 26.14 -0.15
CA LEU A 21 -16.50 27.05 -0.33
C LEU A 21 -15.18 26.38 0.06
N ILE A 22 -15.15 25.63 1.16
CA ILE A 22 -13.97 24.87 1.59
C ILE A 22 -13.57 23.83 0.53
N LEU A 23 -14.54 23.07 0.01
CA LEU A 23 -14.33 22.08 -1.06
C LEU A 23 -13.85 22.75 -2.36
N LEU A 24 -14.49 23.83 -2.79
CA LEU A 24 -14.11 24.56 -3.99
C LEU A 24 -12.71 25.15 -3.87
N SER A 25 -12.38 25.74 -2.72
CA SER A 25 -11.05 26.29 -2.44
C SER A 25 -10.00 25.19 -2.43
N GLY A 26 -10.27 24.06 -1.76
CA GLY A 26 -9.41 22.89 -1.77
C GLY A 26 -9.18 22.32 -3.17
N ALA A 27 -10.22 22.26 -4.00
CA ALA A 27 -10.14 21.80 -5.39
C ALA A 27 -9.34 22.77 -6.28
N LEU A 28 -9.52 24.08 -6.12
CA LEU A 28 -8.77 25.09 -6.89
C LEU A 28 -7.28 25.03 -6.56
N VAL A 29 -6.97 24.93 -5.27
CA VAL A 29 -5.61 24.76 -4.74
C VAL A 29 -4.99 23.45 -5.23
N PHE A 30 -5.76 22.37 -5.26
CA PHE A 30 -5.35 21.07 -5.81
C PHE A 30 -4.96 21.20 -7.29
N VAL A 31 -5.84 21.75 -8.12
CA VAL A 31 -5.60 21.91 -9.56
C VAL A 31 -4.39 22.80 -9.82
N ALA A 32 -4.27 23.93 -9.11
CA ALA A 32 -3.15 24.85 -9.26
C ALA A 32 -1.81 24.20 -8.90
N ALA A 33 -1.76 23.37 -7.86
CA ALA A 33 -0.53 22.72 -7.43
C ALA A 33 -0.15 21.49 -8.27
N VAL A 34 -1.13 20.76 -8.83
CA VAL A 34 -0.90 19.72 -9.84
C VAL A 34 -0.33 20.35 -11.13
N LEU A 35 -0.95 21.40 -11.64
CA LEU A 35 -0.48 22.10 -12.85
C LEU A 35 0.90 22.74 -12.66
N GLY A 36 1.23 23.13 -11.43
CA GLY A 36 2.54 23.70 -11.08
C GLY A 36 3.65 22.67 -10.80
N GLY A 37 3.37 21.36 -10.91
CA GLY A 37 4.35 20.31 -10.61
C GLY A 37 4.77 20.23 -9.13
N ARG A 38 3.96 20.77 -8.21
CA ARG A 38 4.24 20.82 -6.76
C ARG A 38 3.41 19.82 -5.98
N THR A 39 3.24 18.63 -6.54
CA THR A 39 2.52 17.51 -5.92
C THR A 39 3.15 17.06 -4.60
N ASP A 40 4.43 17.39 -4.37
CA ASP A 40 5.16 17.09 -3.14
C ASP A 40 5.12 18.22 -2.08
N SER A 41 4.24 19.21 -2.22
CA SER A 41 4.19 20.37 -1.32
C SER A 41 3.29 20.14 -0.09
N ALA A 42 3.62 20.82 1.02
CA ALA A 42 2.83 20.85 2.26
C ALA A 42 1.34 21.21 2.06
N LEU A 43 1.00 21.79 0.91
CA LEU A 43 -0.35 22.11 0.50
C LEU A 43 -1.25 20.85 0.36
N PHE A 44 -0.73 19.77 -0.22
CA PHE A 44 -1.47 18.52 -0.38
C PHE A 44 -1.48 17.66 0.88
N PHE A 45 -0.39 17.70 1.63
CA PHE A 45 -0.22 16.86 2.80
C PHE A 45 -0.79 17.48 4.07
N VAL A 46 -0.88 18.80 4.18
CA VAL A 46 -1.36 19.48 5.40
C VAL A 46 -2.67 20.23 5.12
N ALA A 47 -2.66 21.14 4.15
CA ALA A 47 -3.78 22.07 3.96
C ALA A 47 -5.05 21.36 3.47
N LEU A 48 -4.95 20.45 2.49
CA LEU A 48 -6.12 19.72 1.96
C LEU A 48 -6.77 18.80 3.03
N PRO A 49 -6.04 17.95 3.76
CA PRO A 49 -6.58 17.17 4.87
C PRO A 49 -7.24 18.02 5.96
N VAL A 50 -6.63 19.15 6.35
CA VAL A 50 -7.19 20.06 7.37
C VAL A 50 -8.48 20.71 6.87
N LEU A 51 -8.53 21.18 5.62
CA LEU A 51 -9.73 21.76 5.02
C LEU A 51 -10.86 20.73 4.92
N LEU A 52 -10.57 19.52 4.45
CA LEU A 52 -11.55 18.44 4.39
C LEU A 52 -12.04 18.05 5.80
N ALA A 53 -11.13 17.96 6.77
CA ALA A 53 -11.48 17.68 8.15
C ALA A 53 -12.36 18.78 8.76
N ALA A 54 -12.06 20.05 8.49
CA ALA A 54 -12.88 21.18 8.91
C ALA A 54 -14.28 21.16 8.26
N ALA A 55 -14.36 20.90 6.94
CA ALA A 55 -15.65 20.75 6.25
C ALA A 55 -16.50 19.62 6.85
N LEU A 56 -15.86 18.49 7.17
CA LEU A 56 -16.53 17.34 7.80
C LEU A 56 -16.94 17.63 9.24
N ALA A 57 -16.11 18.29 10.05
CA ALA A 57 -16.44 18.70 11.41
C ALA A 57 -17.64 19.67 11.45
N LEU A 58 -17.74 20.55 10.46
CA LEU A 58 -18.83 21.50 10.30
C LEU A 58 -20.10 20.86 9.69
N THR A 59 -20.02 19.62 9.20
CA THR A 59 -21.15 18.88 8.64
C THR A 59 -21.92 18.14 9.75
N PRO A 60 -23.18 18.50 10.04
CA PRO A 60 -23.93 17.90 11.14
C PRO A 60 -24.33 16.44 10.82
N SER A 61 -23.72 15.49 11.53
CA SER A 61 -24.11 14.07 11.51
C SER A 61 -25.34 13.82 12.40
N ARG A 62 -26.41 13.27 11.84
CA ARG A 62 -27.67 13.00 12.57
C ARG A 62 -27.71 11.65 13.31
N THR A 63 -26.73 10.79 13.07
CA THR A 63 -26.69 9.43 13.62
C THR A 63 -25.33 9.16 14.24
N ALA A 64 -25.28 8.25 15.23
CA ALA A 64 -24.03 7.81 15.82
C ALA A 64 -23.04 7.29 14.77
N HIS A 65 -23.52 6.52 13.77
CA HIS A 65 -22.72 6.07 12.64
C HIS A 65 -22.16 7.24 11.81
N GLY A 66 -22.99 8.24 11.50
CA GLY A 66 -22.54 9.42 10.75
C GLY A 66 -21.44 10.18 11.49
N ARG A 67 -21.55 10.30 12.83
CA ARG A 67 -20.53 10.96 13.65
C ARG A 67 -19.22 10.18 13.68
N VAL A 68 -19.31 8.85 13.86
CA VAL A 68 -18.13 7.98 13.82
C VAL A 68 -17.45 8.07 12.47
N PHE A 69 -18.18 8.01 11.36
CA PHE A 69 -17.60 8.12 10.02
C PHE A 69 -16.90 9.46 9.81
N VAL A 70 -17.53 10.58 10.18
CA VAL A 70 -16.90 11.91 10.11
C VAL A 70 -15.58 11.96 10.89
N ILE A 71 -15.59 11.49 12.14
CA ILE A 71 -14.39 11.48 12.99
C ILE A 71 -13.31 10.55 12.42
N THR A 72 -13.70 9.36 11.96
CA THR A 72 -12.80 8.40 11.30
C THR A 72 -12.17 9.00 10.05
N THR A 73 -12.94 9.68 9.20
CA THR A 73 -12.41 10.37 8.01
C THR A 73 -11.42 11.45 8.41
N MET A 74 -11.77 12.29 9.40
CA MET A 74 -10.87 13.32 9.92
C MET A 74 -9.57 12.70 10.45
N ALA A 75 -9.66 11.61 11.23
CA ALA A 75 -8.50 10.93 11.79
C ALA A 75 -7.60 10.33 10.69
N LEU A 76 -8.16 9.71 9.66
CA LEU A 76 -7.40 9.19 8.51
C LEU A 76 -6.69 10.30 7.74
N LEU A 77 -7.39 11.42 7.53
CA LEU A 77 -6.83 12.61 6.87
C LEU A 77 -5.70 13.22 7.71
N LEU A 78 -5.86 13.32 9.03
CA LEU A 78 -4.80 13.83 9.91
C LEU A 78 -3.62 12.86 10.00
N ALA A 79 -3.88 11.55 10.07
CA ALA A 79 -2.85 10.52 10.12
C ALA A 79 -1.99 10.51 8.86
N SER A 80 -2.59 10.75 7.68
CA SER A 80 -1.83 10.82 6.42
C SER A 80 -0.81 11.97 6.44
N VAL A 81 -1.17 13.10 7.05
CA VAL A 81 -0.27 14.24 7.26
C VAL A 81 0.88 13.86 8.20
N VAL A 82 0.53 13.34 9.37
CA VAL A 82 1.49 13.11 10.47
C VAL A 82 2.48 12.02 10.11
N LEU A 83 2.00 10.92 9.52
CA LEU A 83 2.83 9.78 9.18
C LEU A 83 3.65 10.00 7.90
N HIS A 84 3.42 11.14 7.21
CA HIS A 84 3.99 11.43 5.90
C HIS A 84 3.80 10.23 4.96
N GLU A 85 2.61 9.63 4.99
CA GLU A 85 2.28 8.43 4.21
C GLU A 85 1.60 8.83 2.89
N GLY A 86 1.70 7.95 1.89
CA GLY A 86 1.14 8.23 0.57
C GLY A 86 -0.38 8.21 0.59
N ALA A 87 -1.02 8.90 -0.35
CA ALA A 87 -2.46 8.77 -0.58
C ALA A 87 -2.87 7.29 -0.78
N VAL A 88 -1.95 6.49 -1.36
CA VAL A 88 -2.09 5.04 -1.53
C VAL A 88 -2.35 4.34 -0.19
N CYS A 89 -1.57 4.62 0.84
CA CYS A 89 -1.72 3.99 2.16
C CYS A 89 -3.09 4.29 2.76
N VAL A 90 -3.58 5.53 2.63
CA VAL A 90 -4.91 5.92 3.11
C VAL A 90 -6.00 5.21 2.33
N ILE A 91 -5.90 5.17 1.00
CA ILE A 91 -6.87 4.51 0.13
C ILE A 91 -6.94 3.01 0.45
N LEU A 92 -5.80 2.37 0.69
CA LEU A 92 -5.72 0.96 1.04
C LEU A 92 -6.19 0.68 2.48
N ALA A 93 -5.92 1.56 3.45
CA ALA A 93 -6.34 1.34 4.84
C ALA A 93 -7.80 1.74 5.11
N ALA A 94 -8.34 2.71 4.37
CA ALA A 94 -9.67 3.27 4.62
C ALA A 94 -10.79 2.22 4.65
N PRO A 95 -10.89 1.25 3.71
CA PRO A 95 -11.95 0.24 3.75
C PRO A 95 -11.92 -0.57 5.05
N LEU A 96 -10.74 -0.98 5.52
CA LEU A 96 -10.58 -1.68 6.79
C LEU A 96 -11.04 -0.80 7.96
N VAL A 97 -10.54 0.43 8.03
CA VAL A 97 -10.84 1.34 9.13
C VAL A 97 -12.34 1.67 9.20
N TYR A 98 -13.00 1.92 8.06
CA TYR A 98 -14.45 2.14 8.03
C TYR A 98 -15.23 0.88 8.36
N ALA A 99 -14.81 -0.29 7.89
CA ALA A 99 -15.47 -1.56 8.20
C ALA A 99 -15.41 -1.85 9.71
N VAL A 100 -14.25 -1.68 10.34
CA VAL A 100 -14.07 -1.85 11.80
C VAL A 100 -14.88 -0.81 12.56
N ALA A 101 -14.82 0.47 12.18
CA ALA A 101 -15.59 1.53 12.85
C ALA A 101 -17.11 1.30 12.75
N HIS A 102 -17.59 0.91 11.56
CA HIS A 102 -19.00 0.59 11.32
C HIS A 102 -19.44 -0.64 12.12
N GLY A 103 -18.72 -1.76 12.00
CA GLY A 103 -19.03 -3.02 12.66
C GLY A 103 -19.01 -2.90 14.18
N THR A 104 -18.00 -2.24 14.74
CA THR A 104 -17.90 -1.96 16.18
C THR A 104 -19.09 -1.13 16.66
N THR A 105 -19.43 -0.07 15.93
CA THR A 105 -20.58 0.78 16.28
C THR A 105 -21.90 0.00 16.24
N ALA A 106 -22.11 -0.80 15.19
CA ALA A 106 -23.31 -1.61 15.03
C ALA A 106 -23.44 -2.66 16.15
N LEU A 107 -22.34 -3.37 16.45
CA LEU A 107 -22.31 -4.40 17.48
C LEU A 107 -22.54 -3.84 18.88
N ILE A 108 -21.86 -2.74 19.24
CA ILE A 108 -22.05 -2.09 20.54
C ILE A 108 -23.51 -1.66 20.72
N ARG A 109 -24.13 -1.09 19.67
CA ARG A 109 -25.54 -0.68 19.74
C ARG A 109 -26.49 -1.87 19.90
N ALA A 110 -26.32 -2.91 19.11
CA ALA A 110 -27.13 -4.13 19.22
C ALA A 110 -27.02 -4.76 20.62
N LEU A 111 -25.82 -4.74 21.22
CA LEU A 111 -25.60 -5.23 22.57
C LEU A 111 -26.11 -4.28 23.65
N GLN A 112 -26.06 -2.96 23.45
CA GLN A 112 -26.64 -1.99 24.39
C GLN A 112 -28.16 -2.15 24.49
N ASP A 113 -28.83 -2.39 23.36
CA ASP A 113 -30.27 -2.64 23.30
C ASP A 113 -30.65 -3.92 24.06
N ALA A 114 -29.75 -4.91 24.13
CA ALA A 114 -29.94 -6.15 24.88
C ALA A 114 -29.53 -6.04 26.36
N ASN A 115 -28.28 -5.61 26.64
CA ASN A 115 -27.71 -5.44 27.97
C ASN A 115 -26.42 -4.59 27.94
N ARG A 116 -26.42 -3.48 28.69
CA ARG A 116 -25.28 -2.54 28.78
C ARG A 116 -23.97 -3.18 29.27
N VAL A 117 -24.03 -4.21 30.12
CA VAL A 117 -22.84 -4.92 30.62
C VAL A 117 -22.16 -5.70 29.48
N TYR A 118 -22.95 -6.33 28.59
CA TYR A 118 -22.40 -7.02 27.42
C TYR A 118 -21.70 -6.05 26.47
N ALA A 119 -22.32 -4.90 26.20
CA ALA A 119 -21.69 -3.87 25.37
C ALA A 119 -20.33 -3.40 25.92
N LEU A 120 -20.20 -3.24 27.23
CA LEU A 120 -18.94 -2.88 27.88
C LEU A 120 -17.90 -4.01 27.82
N ALA A 121 -18.33 -5.25 28.03
CA ALA A 121 -17.45 -6.43 27.98
C ALA A 121 -16.95 -6.74 26.55
N THR A 122 -17.68 -6.33 25.51
CA THR A 122 -17.29 -6.57 24.11
C THR A 122 -16.19 -5.64 23.61
N VAL A 123 -16.06 -4.43 24.16
CA VAL A 123 -15.01 -3.48 23.76
C VAL A 123 -13.59 -4.07 23.80
N PRO A 124 -13.11 -4.68 24.91
CA PRO A 124 -11.78 -5.28 24.93
C PRO A 124 -11.61 -6.43 23.93
N LEU A 125 -12.66 -7.20 23.66
CA LEU A 125 -12.62 -8.29 22.67
C LEU A 125 -12.43 -7.75 21.24
N LEU A 126 -13.06 -6.62 20.92
CA LEU A 126 -12.92 -5.97 19.60
C LEU A 126 -11.54 -5.35 19.38
N LEU A 127 -10.79 -5.08 20.46
CA LEU A 127 -9.43 -4.56 20.38
C LEU A 127 -8.39 -5.67 20.15
N LEU A 128 -8.72 -6.94 20.44
CA LEU A 128 -7.77 -8.05 20.34
C LEU A 128 -7.12 -8.19 18.95
N PRO A 129 -7.85 -8.08 17.82
CA PRO A 129 -7.23 -8.14 16.49
C PRO A 129 -6.22 -7.02 16.24
N GLY A 130 -6.38 -5.87 16.91
CA GLY A 130 -5.44 -4.74 16.82
C GLY A 130 -4.13 -4.95 17.58
N LEU A 131 -3.98 -6.06 18.31
CA LEU A 131 -2.73 -6.40 19.01
C LEU A 131 -1.70 -7.05 18.09
N GLU A 132 -2.12 -7.64 16.96
CA GLU A 132 -1.20 -8.26 15.98
C GLU A 132 -0.14 -7.23 15.53
N GLY A 133 1.13 -7.57 15.66
CA GLY A 133 2.23 -6.69 15.23
C GLY A 133 2.50 -5.46 16.10
N SER A 134 1.76 -5.28 17.20
CA SER A 134 1.94 -4.15 18.15
C SER A 134 3.14 -4.31 19.09
N GLY A 135 3.77 -5.49 19.12
CA GLY A 135 4.79 -5.87 20.10
C GLY A 135 4.23 -6.53 21.37
N VAL A 136 2.91 -6.44 21.59
CA VAL A 136 2.22 -7.15 22.69
C VAL A 136 1.78 -8.56 22.26
N ALA A 137 1.31 -8.71 21.02
CA ALA A 137 1.00 -10.00 20.41
C ALA A 137 1.91 -10.26 19.20
N PRO A 138 2.22 -11.54 18.89
CA PRO A 138 3.03 -11.87 17.73
C PRO A 138 2.31 -11.47 16.43
N ARG A 139 3.10 -11.25 15.37
CA ARG A 139 2.57 -11.18 14.00
C ARG A 139 2.13 -12.58 13.58
N ILE A 140 1.00 -12.68 12.88
CA ILE A 140 0.50 -13.95 12.37
C ILE A 140 1.04 -14.13 10.96
N ASP A 141 1.83 -15.19 10.75
CA ASP A 141 2.39 -15.54 9.43
C ASP A 141 3.04 -14.35 8.69
N PRO A 142 4.08 -13.72 9.27
CA PRO A 142 4.70 -12.56 8.66
C PRO A 142 5.55 -12.92 7.43
N GLU A 143 6.11 -14.12 7.37
CA GLU A 143 6.89 -14.59 6.23
C GLU A 143 5.96 -15.06 5.14
N GLN A 144 6.12 -14.50 3.94
CA GLN A 144 5.23 -14.70 2.81
C GLN A 144 6.06 -14.90 1.55
N THR A 145 5.50 -15.62 0.59
CA THR A 145 6.13 -15.86 -0.70
C THR A 145 5.19 -15.41 -1.80
N VAL A 146 5.74 -14.78 -2.84
CA VAL A 146 5.02 -14.48 -4.07
C VAL A 146 5.70 -15.18 -5.25
N GLU A 147 4.88 -15.78 -6.11
CA GLU A 147 5.35 -16.51 -7.29
C GLU A 147 4.69 -15.96 -8.55
N VAL A 148 5.50 -15.72 -9.58
CA VAL A 148 5.03 -15.33 -10.91
C VAL A 148 5.74 -16.16 -11.95
N ALA A 149 4.98 -16.80 -12.84
CA ALA A 149 5.50 -17.55 -13.97
C ALA A 149 5.01 -16.97 -15.30
N ARG A 150 5.86 -17.01 -16.33
CA ARG A 150 5.54 -16.58 -17.69
C ARG A 150 6.18 -17.51 -18.71
N VAL A 151 5.44 -17.84 -19.75
CA VAL A 151 5.98 -18.54 -20.92
C VAL A 151 6.51 -17.52 -21.90
N VAL A 152 7.76 -17.70 -22.33
CA VAL A 152 8.48 -16.84 -23.28
C VAL A 152 8.83 -17.64 -24.52
N ALA A 153 8.81 -16.99 -25.69
CA ALA A 153 9.16 -17.59 -26.98
C ALA A 153 10.68 -17.56 -27.18
N LEU A 154 11.39 -18.23 -26.26
CA LEU A 154 12.85 -18.31 -26.22
C LEU A 154 13.28 -19.75 -25.90
N PRO A 155 14.20 -20.35 -26.70
CA PRO A 155 14.86 -21.61 -26.35
C PRO A 155 15.59 -21.51 -25.00
N VAL A 156 15.53 -22.58 -24.21
CA VAL A 156 16.01 -22.62 -22.82
C VAL A 156 17.50 -22.26 -22.68
N ASP A 157 18.31 -22.64 -23.65
CA ASP A 157 19.76 -22.41 -23.72
C ASP A 157 20.12 -20.92 -23.91
N LEU A 158 19.18 -20.12 -24.44
CA LEU A 158 19.36 -18.69 -24.65
C LEU A 158 18.89 -17.85 -23.46
N VAL A 159 18.12 -18.41 -22.53
CA VAL A 159 17.52 -17.68 -21.40
C VAL A 159 18.59 -17.08 -20.50
N ALA A 160 19.57 -17.89 -20.06
CA ALA A 160 20.64 -17.43 -19.18
C ALA A 160 21.43 -16.24 -19.79
N GLY A 161 21.73 -16.31 -21.09
CA GLY A 161 22.42 -15.24 -21.81
C GLY A 161 21.59 -13.94 -21.88
N ARG A 162 20.26 -14.03 -21.98
CA ARG A 162 19.38 -12.86 -21.95
C ARG A 162 19.26 -12.27 -20.55
N LEU A 163 19.15 -13.12 -19.53
CA LEU A 163 19.11 -12.69 -18.13
C LEU A 163 20.39 -11.98 -17.71
N ALA A 164 21.55 -12.43 -18.21
CA ALA A 164 22.84 -11.77 -17.97
C ALA A 164 22.94 -10.35 -18.55
N ALA A 165 22.05 -9.93 -19.45
CA ALA A 165 21.99 -8.54 -19.91
C ALA A 165 21.37 -7.58 -18.86
N GLY A 166 20.81 -8.14 -17.79
CA GLY A 166 20.17 -7.44 -16.69
C GLY A 166 18.80 -6.84 -17.04
N PRO A 167 18.02 -6.44 -16.03
CA PRO A 167 16.73 -5.79 -16.22
C PRO A 167 16.89 -4.38 -16.82
N ARG A 168 15.95 -3.98 -17.68
CA ARG A 168 15.89 -2.66 -18.30
C ARG A 168 14.58 -1.95 -17.93
N PRO A 169 14.61 -0.64 -17.63
CA PRO A 169 13.39 0.11 -17.31
C PRO A 169 12.37 0.01 -18.45
N THR A 170 11.12 -0.34 -18.11
CA THR A 170 10.01 -0.36 -19.06
C THR A 170 8.89 0.57 -18.59
N PRO A 171 8.27 1.36 -19.48
CA PRO A 171 7.16 2.23 -19.10
C PRO A 171 5.87 1.42 -18.83
N VAL A 172 5.84 0.15 -19.23
CA VAL A 172 4.65 -0.69 -19.09
C VAL A 172 4.47 -1.09 -17.64
N ARG A 173 3.43 -0.56 -17.01
CA ARG A 173 2.99 -0.95 -15.67
C ARG A 173 1.70 -1.77 -15.78
N SER A 174 1.58 -2.80 -14.94
CA SER A 174 0.33 -3.54 -14.80
C SER A 174 -0.81 -2.62 -14.32
N VAL A 175 -2.05 -2.98 -14.64
CA VAL A 175 -3.25 -2.21 -14.25
C VAL A 175 -3.27 -1.83 -12.76
N PRO A 176 -3.06 -2.77 -11.80
CA PRO A 176 -3.09 -2.41 -10.38
C PRO A 176 -2.00 -1.41 -9.99
N LEU A 177 -0.77 -1.55 -10.51
CA LEU A 177 0.33 -0.63 -10.22
C LEU A 177 0.05 0.78 -10.77
N ARG A 178 -0.57 0.89 -11.95
CA ARG A 178 -0.96 2.18 -12.53
C ARG A 178 -2.07 2.86 -11.76
N LEU A 179 -3.14 2.12 -11.46
CA LEU A 179 -4.32 2.67 -10.79
C LEU A 179 -4.00 3.18 -9.39
N LEU A 180 -3.15 2.46 -8.67
CA LEU A 180 -2.75 2.83 -7.31
C LEU A 180 -1.52 3.73 -7.25
N GLY A 181 -0.88 4.05 -8.38
CA GLY A 181 0.34 4.86 -8.39
C GLY A 181 1.46 4.25 -7.54
N VAL A 182 1.55 2.92 -7.49
CA VAL A 182 2.57 2.21 -6.69
C VAL A 182 3.95 2.59 -7.22
N PRO A 183 4.92 2.91 -6.33
CA PRO A 183 6.27 3.26 -6.75
C PRO A 183 6.90 2.09 -7.53
N THR A 184 7.40 2.38 -8.73
CA THR A 184 8.19 1.45 -9.54
C THR A 184 9.59 2.00 -9.71
N PRO A 185 10.63 1.15 -9.83
CA PRO A 185 11.97 1.63 -10.08
C PRO A 185 12.01 2.33 -11.44
N GLY A 186 12.60 3.52 -11.48
CA GLY A 186 12.75 4.30 -12.71
C GLY A 186 14.19 4.39 -13.19
N GLN A 187 15.14 3.98 -12.35
CA GLN A 187 16.53 3.74 -12.73
C GLN A 187 16.82 2.27 -12.43
N VAL A 188 17.20 1.51 -13.45
CA VAL A 188 17.58 0.11 -13.29
C VAL A 188 18.91 -0.11 -13.99
N SER A 189 19.85 -0.72 -13.29
CA SER A 189 21.19 -0.97 -13.80
C SER A 189 21.77 -2.23 -13.19
N GLY A 190 22.75 -2.81 -13.86
CA GLY A 190 23.36 -4.07 -13.49
C GLY A 190 23.28 -5.04 -14.64
N ASP A 191 24.27 -5.92 -14.71
CA ASP A 191 24.42 -6.99 -15.67
C ASP A 191 25.13 -8.16 -15.01
N GLY A 192 25.25 -9.25 -15.75
CA GLY A 192 25.88 -10.47 -15.28
C GLY A 192 24.98 -11.31 -14.37
N LEU A 193 25.43 -12.54 -14.19
CA LEU A 193 24.85 -13.56 -13.32
C LEU A 193 25.98 -14.28 -12.54
N ALA A 194 27.22 -13.82 -12.56
CA ALA A 194 28.24 -14.44 -11.73
C ALA A 194 27.92 -14.18 -10.25
N PRO A 195 28.21 -15.13 -9.33
CA PRO A 195 28.08 -14.87 -7.90
C PRO A 195 28.80 -13.59 -7.51
N GLY A 196 28.08 -12.69 -6.84
CA GLY A 196 28.55 -11.36 -6.49
C GLY A 196 28.12 -10.22 -7.42
N ASP A 197 27.68 -10.50 -8.65
CA ASP A 197 27.11 -9.51 -9.57
C ASP A 197 25.85 -8.87 -8.96
N ARG A 198 25.55 -7.62 -9.34
CA ARG A 198 24.51 -6.83 -8.65
C ARG A 198 23.56 -6.13 -9.61
N TRP A 199 22.28 -6.19 -9.30
CA TRP A 199 21.22 -5.43 -9.95
C TRP A 199 20.66 -4.39 -8.98
N MET A 200 20.67 -3.14 -9.42
CA MET A 200 20.17 -2.01 -8.67
C MET A 200 18.84 -1.52 -9.26
N PHE A 201 17.86 -1.35 -8.39
CA PHE A 201 16.54 -0.79 -8.68
C PHE A 201 16.37 0.52 -7.92
N GLY A 202 16.60 1.64 -8.58
CA GLY A 202 16.48 2.99 -8.06
C GLY A 202 15.07 3.55 -8.21
N TYR A 203 14.53 4.06 -7.09
CA TYR A 203 13.22 4.68 -7.00
C TYR A 203 13.36 6.20 -6.99
N HIS A 204 12.42 6.88 -7.64
CA HIS A 204 12.42 8.34 -7.65
C HIS A 204 11.99 8.87 -6.28
N GLY A 205 12.57 10.02 -5.91
CA GLY A 205 12.13 10.76 -4.74
C GLY A 205 10.67 11.17 -4.85
N SER A 206 10.00 11.15 -3.71
CA SER A 206 8.64 11.67 -3.53
C SER A 206 8.61 12.54 -2.29
N ALA A 207 7.43 13.05 -1.93
CA ALA A 207 7.18 13.64 -0.61
C ALA A 207 7.61 12.75 0.59
N HIS A 208 7.92 11.47 0.36
CA HIS A 208 8.25 10.46 1.37
C HIS A 208 9.76 10.25 1.56
N GLY A 209 10.61 10.97 0.81
CA GLY A 209 12.07 10.88 0.89
C GLY A 209 12.73 10.77 -0.48
N PRO A 210 14.05 10.52 -0.54
CA PRO A 210 14.82 10.49 -1.80
C PRO A 210 14.48 9.30 -2.72
N GLY A 211 13.49 8.47 -2.38
CA GLY A 211 13.09 7.28 -3.13
C GLY A 211 13.97 6.07 -2.81
N GLY A 212 15.29 6.28 -2.81
CA GLY A 212 16.27 5.26 -2.46
C GLY A 212 16.40 4.16 -3.50
N HIS A 213 16.96 3.02 -3.11
CA HIS A 213 17.20 1.91 -4.03
C HIS A 213 17.14 0.55 -3.34
N LEU A 214 16.94 -0.48 -4.14
CA LEU A 214 17.08 -1.88 -3.77
C LEU A 214 18.26 -2.47 -4.55
N LEU A 215 19.14 -3.18 -3.87
CA LEU A 215 20.30 -3.84 -4.45
C LEU A 215 20.17 -5.36 -4.28
N ALA A 216 19.89 -6.05 -5.38
CA ALA A 216 19.89 -7.50 -5.44
C ALA A 216 21.29 -7.97 -5.87
N GLN A 217 21.88 -8.91 -5.13
CA GLN A 217 23.16 -9.52 -5.44
C GLN A 217 22.95 -10.99 -5.79
N VAL A 218 23.62 -11.47 -6.82
CA VAL A 218 23.60 -12.90 -7.18
C VAL A 218 24.30 -13.69 -6.09
N GLU A 219 23.56 -14.57 -5.42
CA GLU A 219 24.06 -15.49 -4.40
C GLU A 219 24.69 -16.72 -5.07
N SER A 220 23.93 -17.38 -5.94
CA SER A 220 24.34 -18.61 -6.60
C SER A 220 23.71 -18.76 -7.99
N VAL A 221 24.40 -19.51 -8.85
CA VAL A 221 23.93 -19.86 -10.20
C VAL A 221 24.07 -21.34 -10.45
N GLU A 222 22.97 -21.90 -10.93
CA GLU A 222 22.82 -23.25 -11.44
C GLU A 222 22.36 -23.16 -12.91
N PRO A 223 22.40 -24.26 -13.69
CA PRO A 223 22.09 -24.23 -15.13
C PRO A 223 20.73 -23.62 -15.50
N GLU A 224 19.74 -23.75 -14.63
CA GLU A 224 18.34 -23.36 -14.87
C GLU A 224 17.76 -22.50 -13.73
N ARG A 225 18.63 -21.97 -12.86
CA ARG A 225 18.23 -21.27 -11.64
C ARG A 225 19.30 -20.27 -11.22
N VAL A 226 18.86 -19.09 -10.78
CA VAL A 226 19.69 -18.06 -10.16
C VAL A 226 19.02 -17.62 -8.87
N ARG A 227 19.80 -17.52 -7.80
CA ARG A 227 19.35 -17.00 -6.50
C ARG A 227 19.94 -15.63 -6.26
N PHE A 228 19.15 -14.76 -5.64
CA PHE A 228 19.51 -13.40 -5.31
C PHE A 228 19.25 -13.13 -3.83
N ASP A 229 20.22 -12.46 -3.21
CA ASP A 229 20.10 -11.85 -1.88
C ASP A 229 19.85 -10.35 -2.03
N PHE A 230 19.04 -9.79 -1.13
CA PHE A 230 18.84 -8.35 -1.05
C PHE A 230 19.80 -7.75 -0.02
N VAL A 231 20.95 -7.28 -0.51
CA VAL A 231 22.06 -6.84 0.35
C VAL A 231 21.94 -5.39 0.83
N GLU A 232 21.13 -4.59 0.15
CA GLU A 232 20.82 -3.22 0.55
C GLU A 232 19.39 -2.86 0.10
N ASP A 233 18.59 -2.32 1.02
CA ASP A 233 17.26 -1.79 0.72
C ASP A 233 17.04 -0.47 1.45
N THR A 234 17.23 0.63 0.72
CA THR A 234 16.86 1.98 1.17
C THR A 234 15.61 2.48 0.45
N SER A 235 14.91 1.59 -0.27
CA SER A 235 13.78 1.96 -1.10
C SER A 235 12.59 2.46 -0.26
N ILE A 236 11.74 3.28 -0.85
CA ILE A 236 10.47 3.69 -0.24
C ILE A 236 9.59 2.50 0.18
N THR A 237 9.71 1.37 -0.53
CA THR A 237 8.94 0.15 -0.26
C THR A 237 9.38 -0.61 0.99
N ALA A 238 10.62 -0.43 1.46
CA ALA A 238 11.16 -1.08 2.65
C ALA A 238 10.37 -0.78 3.94
N ARG A 239 9.52 0.25 3.93
CA ARG A 239 8.63 0.62 5.04
C ARG A 239 7.46 -0.35 5.21
N TRP A 240 7.07 -1.07 4.15
CA TRP A 240 5.84 -1.86 4.13
C TRP A 240 6.10 -3.37 4.20
N PHE A 241 7.27 -3.80 3.78
CA PHE A 241 7.72 -5.19 3.82
C PHE A 241 9.25 -5.21 3.72
N THR A 242 9.86 -6.35 4.02
CA THR A 242 11.30 -6.58 3.86
C THR A 242 11.50 -7.71 2.87
N TRP A 243 12.27 -7.49 1.81
CA TRP A 243 12.68 -8.57 0.93
C TRP A 243 13.68 -9.49 1.64
N GLU A 244 13.55 -10.80 1.46
CA GLU A 244 14.51 -11.77 2.02
C GLU A 244 15.39 -12.36 0.92
N HIS A 245 14.78 -13.12 0.01
CA HIS A 245 15.48 -13.81 -1.07
C HIS A 245 14.61 -13.82 -2.34
N ALA A 246 15.25 -13.87 -3.50
CA ALA A 246 14.56 -14.11 -4.75
C ALA A 246 15.22 -15.25 -5.52
N GLU A 247 14.39 -16.03 -6.20
CA GLU A 247 14.83 -17.11 -7.06
C GLU A 247 14.19 -16.94 -8.44
N LEU A 248 15.04 -16.92 -9.45
CA LEU A 248 14.66 -16.92 -10.85
C LEU A 248 15.02 -18.29 -11.42
N SER A 249 14.02 -19.06 -11.84
CA SER A 249 14.22 -20.37 -12.46
C SER A 249 13.55 -20.42 -13.83
N TRP A 250 14.04 -21.29 -14.71
CA TRP A 250 13.46 -21.48 -16.02
C TRP A 250 13.54 -22.93 -16.48
N ARG A 251 12.55 -23.38 -17.25
CA ARG A 251 12.49 -24.77 -17.76
C ARG A 251 11.90 -24.81 -19.16
N ALA A 252 12.45 -25.67 -20.02
CA ALA A 252 11.90 -25.88 -21.35
C ALA A 252 10.46 -26.44 -21.27
N ILE A 253 9.56 -25.86 -22.05
CA ILE A 253 8.22 -26.45 -22.33
C ILE A 253 8.31 -27.25 -23.63
N ASP A 254 8.93 -26.66 -24.65
CA ASP A 254 9.19 -27.24 -25.96
C ASP A 254 10.45 -26.58 -26.57
N PRO A 255 10.92 -26.96 -27.78
CA PRO A 255 12.15 -26.42 -28.37
C PRO A 255 12.18 -24.89 -28.57
N GLY A 256 11.02 -24.22 -28.62
CA GLY A 256 10.91 -22.78 -28.85
C GLY A 256 10.38 -21.99 -27.65
N HIS A 257 9.89 -22.66 -26.60
CA HIS A 257 9.25 -22.01 -25.47
C HIS A 257 9.83 -22.44 -24.13
N THR A 258 10.00 -21.47 -23.26
CA THR A 258 10.51 -21.66 -21.90
C THR A 258 9.54 -21.05 -20.88
N GLU A 259 9.26 -21.77 -19.80
CA GLU A 259 8.63 -21.19 -18.62
C GLU A 259 9.72 -20.52 -17.78
N VAL A 260 9.57 -19.23 -17.49
CA VAL A 260 10.41 -18.48 -16.56
C VAL A 260 9.59 -18.14 -15.33
N ARG A 261 10.12 -18.44 -14.16
CA ARG A 261 9.45 -18.32 -12.87
C ARG A 261 10.31 -17.50 -11.91
N ILE A 262 9.68 -16.55 -11.25
CA ILE A 262 10.27 -15.80 -10.15
C ILE A 262 9.50 -16.14 -8.88
N VAL A 263 10.23 -16.58 -7.86
CA VAL A 263 9.74 -16.76 -6.50
C VAL A 263 10.46 -15.74 -5.64
N VAL A 264 9.72 -14.97 -4.84
CA VAL A 264 10.32 -13.99 -3.93
C VAL A 264 9.74 -14.17 -2.54
N ASP A 265 10.64 -14.37 -1.57
CA ASP A 265 10.33 -14.45 -0.16
C ASP A 265 10.47 -13.06 0.46
N TYR A 266 9.47 -12.69 1.27
CA TYR A 266 9.42 -11.40 1.92
C TYR A 266 8.72 -11.48 3.27
N ARG A 267 9.08 -10.57 4.16
CA ARG A 267 8.44 -10.40 5.45
C ARG A 267 7.47 -9.22 5.41
N ARG A 268 6.20 -9.48 5.71
CA ARG A 268 5.13 -8.48 5.79
C ARG A 268 5.34 -7.50 6.94
N GLY A 269 5.34 -6.20 6.61
CA GLY A 269 5.42 -5.10 7.58
C GLY A 269 4.07 -4.50 7.99
N LEU A 270 2.97 -4.82 7.28
CA LEU A 270 1.64 -4.23 7.50
C LEU A 270 0.66 -5.22 8.13
N ASP A 271 0.04 -4.87 9.26
CA ASP A 271 -0.94 -5.69 10.01
C ASP A 271 -2.35 -5.04 10.00
N PRO A 272 -3.44 -5.84 10.09
CA PRO A 272 -3.47 -7.29 10.37
C PRO A 272 -3.27 -8.17 9.14
N SER A 273 -2.78 -9.39 9.36
CA SER A 273 -2.49 -10.42 8.35
C SER A 273 -3.64 -10.69 7.39
N TRP A 274 -4.85 -10.90 7.93
CA TRP A 274 -6.03 -11.27 7.13
C TRP A 274 -6.46 -10.18 6.14
N TYR A 275 -6.06 -8.92 6.36
CA TYR A 275 -6.36 -7.81 5.46
C TYR A 275 -5.18 -7.47 4.55
N PHE A 276 -4.03 -7.19 5.15
CA PHE A 276 -2.86 -6.73 4.40
C PHE A 276 -2.07 -7.86 3.75
N GLY A 277 -2.16 -9.10 4.23
CA GLY A 277 -1.52 -10.26 3.61
C GLY A 277 -1.99 -10.47 2.17
N PRO A 278 -3.28 -10.72 1.92
CA PRO A 278 -3.80 -10.88 0.55
C PRO A 278 -3.54 -9.65 -0.33
N LEU A 279 -3.64 -8.45 0.24
CA LEU A 279 -3.41 -7.21 -0.50
C LEU A 279 -1.95 -7.07 -0.95
N GLN A 280 -0.99 -7.33 -0.05
CA GLN A 280 0.43 -7.30 -0.38
C GLN A 280 0.78 -8.40 -1.38
N GLN A 281 0.22 -9.60 -1.26
CA GLN A 281 0.42 -10.68 -2.24
C GLN A 281 0.07 -10.24 -3.67
N VAL A 282 -1.07 -9.56 -3.84
CA VAL A 282 -1.49 -9.05 -5.16
C VAL A 282 -0.56 -7.94 -5.67
N LEU A 283 -0.20 -6.98 -4.81
CA LEU A 283 0.63 -5.84 -5.22
C LEU A 283 2.08 -6.23 -5.49
N LEU A 284 2.65 -7.09 -4.66
CA LEU A 284 4.01 -7.63 -4.85
C LEU A 284 4.04 -8.58 -6.03
N GLY A 285 3.01 -9.39 -6.25
CA GLY A 285 2.92 -10.23 -7.45
C GLY A 285 2.87 -9.40 -8.72
N ALA A 286 2.15 -8.28 -8.70
CA ALA A 286 2.16 -7.32 -9.80
C ALA A 286 3.54 -6.65 -9.99
N GLY A 287 4.26 -6.38 -8.90
CA GLY A 287 5.64 -5.85 -8.92
C GLY A 287 6.66 -6.84 -9.48
N VAL A 288 6.61 -8.10 -9.05
CA VAL A 288 7.44 -9.19 -9.58
C VAL A 288 7.09 -9.48 -11.04
N GLY A 289 5.81 -9.40 -11.41
CA GLY A 289 5.40 -9.45 -12.82
C GLY A 289 5.98 -8.31 -13.66
N HIS A 290 6.11 -7.11 -13.08
CA HIS A 290 6.78 -5.99 -13.75
C HIS A 290 8.30 -6.21 -13.89
N LEU A 291 8.94 -6.93 -12.96
CA LEU A 291 10.33 -7.37 -13.15
C LEU A 291 10.49 -8.27 -14.38
N LEU A 292 9.56 -9.22 -14.61
CA LEU A 292 9.56 -10.01 -15.85
C LEU A 292 9.42 -9.14 -17.10
N ASP A 293 8.64 -8.06 -17.04
CA ASP A 293 8.54 -7.10 -18.16
C ASP A 293 9.87 -6.37 -18.40
N MET A 294 10.64 -6.07 -17.33
CA MET A 294 11.95 -5.42 -17.42
C MET A 294 13.05 -6.35 -17.95
N LEU A 295 12.92 -7.67 -17.78
CA LEU A 295 13.90 -8.65 -18.29
C LEU A 295 13.84 -8.83 -19.82
N ALA A 296 12.86 -8.20 -20.50
CA ALA A 296 12.73 -8.16 -21.95
C ALA A 296 12.88 -9.53 -22.65
N LEU A 297 12.32 -10.56 -22.02
CA LEU A 297 12.24 -11.91 -22.58
C LEU A 297 11.06 -11.95 -23.57
N PRO A 298 11.29 -12.26 -24.86
CA PRO A 298 10.29 -12.18 -25.92
C PRO A 298 9.21 -13.27 -25.85
#